data_AF-A0A8T8DVW9-F1
#
_entry.id   AF-A0A8T8DVW9-F1
#
_cell.length_a   1.000
_cell.length_b   1.000
_cell.length_c   1.000
_cell.angle_alpha   90.00
_cell.angle_beta   90.00
_cell.angle_gamma   90.00
#
_symmetry.space_group_name_H-M   'P 1'
#
loop_
_entity.id
_entity.type
_entity.pdbx_description
1 polymer ?
#
loop_
_entity_poly.entity_id
_entity_poly.type
_entity_poly.pdbx_seq_one_letter_code
_entity_poly.pdbx_strand_id
1 'polypeptide(L)' 'MATSPNDGGDDVIDQFLSDRGHTVERVGWEQEYNKKQCPECGGLHDTSATACTVCGWEPTP' A
#
# COMPACT_ATOMS: atom_id res chain seq x y z
N MET A 1 -3.40 -14.27 17.74
CA MET A 1 -4.75 -14.06 17.18
C MET A 1 -4.55 -13.34 15.86
N ALA A 2 -5.02 -13.89 14.74
CA ALA A 2 -4.95 -13.27 13.43
C ALA A 2 -6.39 -12.92 13.03
N THR A 3 -6.70 -11.63 12.95
CA THR A 3 -8.03 -11.14 12.60
C THR A 3 -8.05 -10.86 11.10
N SER A 4 -8.79 -11.67 10.34
CA SER A 4 -9.09 -11.38 8.94
C SER A 4 -10.10 -10.22 8.86
N PRO A 5 -9.84 -9.17 8.06
CA PRO A 5 -10.74 -8.04 7.93
C PRO A 5 -11.92 -8.46 7.04
N ASN A 6 -13.06 -8.74 7.66
CA ASN A 6 -14.31 -8.90 6.93
C ASN A 6 -15.45 -8.28 7.74
N ASP A 7 -15.82 -7.07 7.32
CA ASP A 7 -17.17 -6.50 7.37
C ASP A 7 -17.70 -6.19 8.78
N GLY A 8 -17.34 -5.01 9.31
CA GLY A 8 -18.04 -4.35 10.42
C GLY A 8 -17.21 -4.02 11.67
N GLY A 9 -15.92 -4.36 11.68
CA GLY A 9 -14.99 -4.05 12.78
C GLY A 9 -13.91 -3.01 12.43
N ASP A 10 -13.78 -2.66 11.16
CA ASP A 10 -12.65 -1.86 10.64
C ASP A 10 -12.61 -0.46 11.28
N ASP A 11 -13.73 0.25 11.46
CA ASP A 11 -13.73 1.63 11.99
C ASP A 11 -13.11 1.77 13.40
N VAL A 12 -13.33 0.79 14.29
CA VAL A 12 -12.77 0.83 15.66
C VAL A 12 -11.30 0.40 15.69
N ILE A 13 -10.88 -0.39 14.70
CA ILE A 13 -9.51 -0.87 14.54
C ILE A 13 -8.67 0.25 13.91
N ASP A 14 -9.18 0.93 12.89
CA ASP A 14 -8.59 2.12 12.29
C ASP A 14 -8.39 3.26 13.30
N GLN A 15 -9.38 3.51 14.17
CA GLN A 15 -9.25 4.51 15.23
C GLN A 15 -8.17 4.14 16.24
N PHE A 16 -8.07 2.86 16.60
CA PHE A 16 -7.08 2.35 17.54
C PHE A 16 -5.64 2.35 16.97
N LEU A 17 -5.49 2.12 15.66
CA LEU A 17 -4.22 2.24 14.96
C LEU A 17 -3.78 3.71 14.84
N SER A 18 -4.73 4.61 14.57
CA SER A 18 -4.49 6.06 14.49
C SER A 18 -4.09 6.66 15.84
N ASP A 19 -4.75 6.28 16.94
CA ASP A 19 -4.45 6.76 18.31
C ASP A 19 -3.04 6.36 18.79
N ARG A 20 -2.51 5.25 18.26
CA ARG A 20 -1.14 4.77 18.54
C ARG A 20 -0.08 5.31 17.58
N GLY A 21 -0.44 6.23 16.70
CA GLY A 21 0.49 6.87 15.77
C GLY A 21 0.92 5.99 14.60
N HIS A 22 0.17 4.91 14.27
CA HIS A 22 0.32 4.25 12.99
C HIS A 22 -0.36 5.11 11.93
N THR A 23 0.41 5.99 11.31
CA THR A 23 0.03 6.57 10.01
C THR A 23 -0.09 5.41 9.03
N VAL A 24 -1.31 5.11 8.58
CA VAL A 24 -1.52 4.35 7.34
C VAL A 24 -0.98 5.22 6.20
N GLU A 25 0.32 5.20 6.04
CA GLU A 25 1.00 5.90 4.96
C GLU A 25 0.47 5.29 3.67
N ARG A 26 -0.09 6.15 2.80
CA ARG A 26 -0.54 5.75 1.46
C ARG A 26 0.60 4.98 0.80
N VAL A 27 0.37 3.70 0.54
CA VAL A 27 1.32 2.82 -0.12
C VAL A 27 1.42 3.30 -1.57
N GLY A 28 2.44 4.11 -1.83
CA GLY A 28 2.79 4.62 -3.16
C GLY A 28 3.90 3.80 -3.78
N TRP A 29 4.22 4.10 -5.04
CA TRP A 29 5.42 3.55 -5.68
C TRP A 29 6.68 3.93 -4.89
N GLU A 30 7.50 2.94 -4.55
CA GLU A 30 8.82 3.17 -3.97
C GLU A 30 9.75 3.71 -5.06
N GLN A 31 10.62 4.69 -4.74
CA GLN A 31 11.50 5.31 -5.74
C GLN A 31 12.93 4.80 -5.58
N GLU A 32 13.42 4.04 -6.56
CA GLU A 32 14.81 3.61 -6.64
C GLU A 32 15.46 4.18 -7.90
N TYR A 33 16.48 5.03 -7.75
CA TYR A 33 17.34 5.49 -8.85
C TYR A 33 16.58 5.82 -10.16
N ASN A 34 15.56 6.68 -10.05
CA ASN A 34 14.71 7.15 -11.17
C ASN A 34 13.71 6.11 -11.71
N LYS A 35 13.44 5.04 -10.98
CA LYS A 35 12.42 4.03 -11.31
C LYS A 35 11.43 3.88 -10.16
N LYS A 36 10.22 3.49 -10.53
CA LYS A 36 9.15 3.14 -9.60
C LYS A 36 9.24 1.65 -9.29
N GLN A 37 9.39 1.28 -8.03
CA GLN A 37 9.42 -0.10 -7.57
C GLN A 37 8.06 -0.47 -6.96
N CYS A 38 7.51 -1.58 -7.39
CA CYS A 38 6.24 -2.09 -6.88
C CYS A 38 6.46 -2.65 -5.47
N PRO A 39 5.72 -2.18 -4.46
CA PRO A 39 5.89 -2.63 -3.08
C PRO A 39 5.40 -4.07 -2.85
N GLU A 40 4.50 -4.57 -3.71
CA GLU A 40 3.95 -5.93 -3.58
C GLU A 40 4.91 -7.01 -4.11
N CYS A 41 5.52 -6.77 -5.27
CA CYS A 41 6.32 -7.79 -5.98
C CYS A 41 7.78 -7.40 -6.23
N GLY A 42 8.20 -6.20 -5.84
CA GLY A 42 9.53 -5.65 -6.10
C GLY A 42 9.81 -5.32 -7.56
N GLY A 43 8.78 -5.30 -8.42
CA GLY A 43 8.92 -5.06 -9.86
C GLY A 43 9.35 -3.62 -10.16
N LEU A 44 10.37 -3.44 -11.01
CA LEU A 44 10.86 -2.11 -11.41
C LEU A 44 10.13 -1.62 -12.67
N HIS A 45 9.56 -0.43 -12.58
CA HIS A 45 8.80 0.23 -13.62
C HIS A 45 9.33 1.65 -13.87
N ASP A 46 8.93 2.20 -15.02
CA ASP A 46 9.26 3.57 -15.37
C ASP A 46 8.52 4.57 -14.46
N THR A 47 9.03 5.80 -14.30
CA THR A 47 8.37 6.81 -13.43
C THR A 47 7.00 7.22 -13.93
N SER A 48 6.74 7.02 -15.23
CA SER A 48 5.44 7.23 -15.86
C SER A 48 4.46 6.07 -15.66
N ALA A 49 4.87 4.96 -15.04
CA ALA A 49 3.97 3.83 -14.79
C ALA A 49 2.91 4.20 -13.75
N THR A 50 1.66 3.89 -14.09
CA THR A 50 0.49 4.00 -13.21
C THR A 50 0.15 2.66 -12.55
N ALA A 51 0.50 1.55 -13.19
CA ALA A 51 0.21 0.19 -12.72
C ALA A 51 1.43 -0.74 -12.86
N CYS A 52 1.53 -1.74 -11.99
CA CYS A 52 2.51 -2.80 -12.07
C CYS A 52 2.08 -3.83 -13.12
N THR A 53 2.85 -3.99 -14.18
CA THR A 53 2.56 -4.99 -15.24
C THR A 53 2.90 -6.43 -14.83
N VAL A 54 3.48 -6.64 -13.64
CA VAL A 54 3.87 -7.96 -13.13
C VAL A 54 2.76 -8.57 -12.28
N CYS A 55 2.30 -7.84 -11.25
CA CYS A 55 1.26 -8.31 -10.34
C CYS A 55 -0.08 -7.59 -10.47
N GLY A 56 -0.17 -6.53 -11.29
CA GLY A 56 -1.39 -5.74 -11.47
C GLY A 56 -1.64 -4.67 -10.41
N TRP A 57 -0.68 -4.41 -9.52
CA TRP A 57 -0.82 -3.42 -8.45
C TRP A 57 -0.95 -1.98 -8.98
N GLU A 58 -1.86 -1.20 -8.39
CA GLU A 58 -2.10 0.20 -8.70
C GLU A 58 -2.15 1.03 -7.40
N PRO A 59 -1.48 2.19 -7.33
CA PRO A 59 -1.53 3.05 -6.15
C PRO A 59 -2.94 3.63 -5.99
N THR A 60 -3.51 3.51 -4.79
CA THR A 60 -4.79 4.12 -4.46
C THR A 60 -4.62 5.62 -4.16
N PRO A 61 -5.53 6.49 -4.64
CA PRO A 61 -5.38 7.94 -4.58
C PRO A 61 -5.45 8.56 -3.18
#